data_AF-A0AAN7YMR4-F1
#
_entry.id   AF-A0AAN7YMR4-F1
#
_cell.length_a   1.000
_cell.length_b   1.000
_cell.length_c   1.000
_cell.angle_alpha   90.00
_cell.angle_beta   90.00
_cell.angle_gamma   90.00
#
_symmetry.space_group_name_H-M   'P 1'
#
loop_
_entity.id
_entity.type
_entity.pdbx_description
1 polymer ?
#
loop_
_entity_poly.entity_id
_entity_poly.type
_entity_poly.pdbx_seq_one_letter_code
_entity_poly.pdbx_strand_id
1 'polypeptide(L)'
;MGYDYALVHLTYTVPPAILLSLIYAPLCTRLDLYKIAFLVTIAVLSTIPWDSYLIRTNIWSYPPNAVIGWKLFQIPVEEIFFFVIQTYNTSLLYLLLNKAVLHSIHLVKEKRGRQEKWKYIKLIGQLGLALAIKKGVTFIQARSKKTYLGLILVWALPFLFLLWSLAYQFLINLPMTSTLVPIALPTLYLWIVDTLALKRGTWVIETGTKTGIQLWDGLEIEEALFFLLTNCLIVFGLVAFDNAVAVLNTFPSHFESVPVLPSPAMLVRALLVPASTYDDDRILGLRQSVMRLKAKSRSFYLASSVFQGRLRIDLIILYSFCRVADDLIDNAESSAEARQWVGRLKEYLDACYSAPVKTADGRTIEARDPNQGVATQCVMRNFPHEARLTLLLLPTDRLSKEPLYELIKGFEMDLDFSTTQLTGPIKSEPDLDLYGARVAGTVALLCIQLVMHHYPGTDEAKAKRLMAAGHDMGIALQYTNIARDLGVDAGNKRVYIPPPWLKSLKLTAESFISGLAASSSNPSSDSSSFFLTKVDALRQRLLDRSFLFYDRSVAAIEELPAEARAPMRVAVESYMQIARELRRPGFAVKAGRATVPAWKRVWVAWGTLSGRPMGRRKGV
;
A
#
# COMPACT_ATOMS: atom_id res chain seq x y z
N MET A 1 30.27 38.31 5.49
CA MET A 1 30.66 37.03 6.13
C MET A 1 30.31 35.92 5.14
N GLY A 2 31.15 34.90 5.03
CA GLY A 2 31.01 33.76 4.11
C GLY A 2 29.86 32.81 4.42
N TYR A 3 28.62 33.28 4.39
CA TYR A 3 27.45 32.48 4.77
C TYR A 3 26.33 32.46 3.72
N ASP A 4 26.52 33.09 2.56
CA ASP A 4 25.47 33.22 1.56
C ASP A 4 24.96 31.86 1.08
N TYR A 5 25.87 30.89 0.86
CA TYR A 5 25.45 29.55 0.46
C TYR A 5 24.72 28.80 1.59
N ALA A 6 25.23 28.87 2.82
CA ALA A 6 24.53 28.31 3.97
C ALA A 6 23.12 28.93 4.15
N LEU A 7 22.97 30.23 3.88
CA LEU A 7 21.69 30.93 3.94
C LEU A 7 20.71 30.44 2.86
N VAL A 8 21.19 30.13 1.65
CA VAL A 8 20.36 29.47 0.61
C VAL A 8 19.79 28.16 1.16
N HIS A 9 20.60 27.35 1.84
CA HIS A 9 20.10 26.10 2.42
C HIS A 9 19.03 26.31 3.49
N LEU A 10 19.31 27.19 4.46
CA LEU A 10 18.40 27.51 5.55
C LEU A 10 17.07 28.08 5.06
N THR A 11 17.11 28.83 3.95
CA THR A 11 15.91 29.49 3.40
C THR A 11 15.12 28.55 2.50
N TYR A 12 15.78 27.73 1.67
CA TYR A 12 15.11 27.05 0.56
C TYR A 12 15.17 25.52 0.64
N THR A 13 16.25 24.90 1.12
CA THR A 13 16.36 23.42 1.06
C THR A 13 15.99 22.72 2.36
N VAL A 14 16.27 23.35 3.51
CA VAL A 14 15.99 22.82 4.84
C VAL A 14 14.49 22.91 5.19
N PRO A 15 13.76 24.00 4.90
CA PRO A 15 12.34 24.07 5.26
C PRO A 15 11.48 23.00 4.57
N PRO A 16 11.64 22.70 3.26
CA PRO A 16 10.96 21.55 2.65
C PRO A 16 11.34 20.22 3.29
N ALA A 17 12.60 20.03 3.69
CA ALA A 17 13.05 18.81 4.35
C ALA A 17 12.36 18.61 5.70
N ILE A 18 12.27 19.64 6.52
CA ILE A 18 11.55 19.61 7.79
C ILE A 18 10.06 19.31 7.54
N LEU A 19 9.43 20.03 6.61
CA LEU A 19 8.01 19.85 6.30
C LEU A 19 7.70 18.43 5.82
N LEU A 20 8.45 17.93 4.84
CA LEU A 20 8.28 16.58 4.30
C LEU A 20 8.58 15.52 5.37
N SER A 21 9.57 15.76 6.24
CA SER A 21 9.87 14.85 7.36
C SER A 21 8.70 14.77 8.33
N LEU A 22 8.09 15.90 8.71
CA LEU A 22 6.92 15.92 9.59
C LEU A 22 5.72 15.23 8.94
N ILE A 23 5.50 15.43 7.64
CA ILE A 23 4.44 14.78 6.85
C ILE A 23 4.73 13.29 6.58
N TYR A 24 5.98 12.84 6.69
CA TYR A 24 6.31 11.44 6.46
C TYR A 24 6.57 10.64 7.75
N ALA A 25 6.88 11.30 8.87
CA ALA A 25 7.33 10.67 10.10
C ALA A 25 6.43 9.51 10.59
N PRO A 26 5.09 9.63 10.64
CA PRO A 26 4.22 8.54 11.09
C PRO A 26 4.15 7.36 10.11
N LEU A 27 4.54 7.56 8.85
CA LEU A 27 4.58 6.52 7.81
C LEU A 27 5.97 5.91 7.67
N CYS A 28 6.99 6.50 8.27
CA CYS A 28 8.38 6.15 8.08
C CYS A 28 8.70 4.78 8.68
N THR A 29 9.38 3.94 7.91
CA THR A 29 9.81 2.62 8.36
C THR A 29 11.32 2.46 8.26
N ARG A 30 11.86 1.42 8.89
CA ARG A 30 13.30 1.11 8.83
C ARG A 30 13.78 0.91 7.39
N LEU A 31 12.97 0.30 6.53
CA LEU A 31 13.29 0.14 5.12
C LEU A 31 13.34 1.48 4.38
N ASP A 32 12.46 2.42 4.73
CA ASP A 32 12.43 3.75 4.12
C ASP A 32 13.68 4.56 4.52
N LEU A 33 14.08 4.51 5.79
CA LEU A 33 15.33 5.11 6.25
C LEU A 33 16.55 4.50 5.56
N TYR A 34 16.57 3.18 5.41
CA TYR A 34 17.63 2.47 4.70
C TYR A 34 17.70 2.89 3.23
N LYS A 35 16.57 3.00 2.53
CA LYS A 35 16.51 3.51 1.14
C LYS A 35 17.12 4.90 1.02
N ILE A 36 16.71 5.83 1.90
CA ILE A 36 17.22 7.21 1.91
C ILE A 36 18.73 7.20 2.15
N ALA A 37 19.19 6.51 3.20
CA ALA A 37 20.61 6.46 3.54
C ALA A 37 21.45 5.83 2.41
N PHE A 38 20.93 4.77 1.78
CA PHE A 38 21.57 4.11 0.63
C PHE A 38 21.71 5.07 -0.56
N LEU A 39 20.64 5.79 -0.92
CA LEU A 39 20.67 6.75 -2.03
C LEU A 39 21.55 7.96 -1.73
N VAL A 40 21.50 8.51 -0.51
CA VAL A 40 22.38 9.61 -0.09
C VAL A 40 23.84 9.19 -0.18
N THR A 41 24.17 7.97 0.26
CA THR A 41 25.53 7.44 0.18
C THR A 41 26.00 7.34 -1.27
N ILE A 42 25.17 6.80 -2.16
CA ILE A 42 25.50 6.71 -3.59
C ILE A 42 25.68 8.10 -4.20
N ALA A 43 24.76 9.03 -3.92
CA ALA A 43 24.82 10.39 -4.46
C ALA A 43 26.10 11.11 -4.03
N VAL A 44 26.45 11.08 -2.74
CA VAL A 44 27.67 11.73 -2.26
C VAL A 44 28.93 11.10 -2.88
N LEU A 45 29.02 9.77 -2.89
CA LEU A 45 30.20 9.08 -3.43
C LEU A 45 30.36 9.26 -4.94
N SER A 46 29.26 9.31 -5.70
CA SER A 46 29.31 9.47 -7.15
C SER A 46 29.54 10.90 -7.60
N THR A 47 29.12 11.90 -6.81
CA THR A 47 29.26 13.32 -7.18
C THR A 47 30.63 13.88 -6.81
N ILE A 48 31.23 13.49 -5.67
CA ILE A 48 32.52 14.06 -5.20
C ILE A 48 33.62 14.06 -6.28
N PRO A 49 33.89 12.98 -7.03
CA PRO A 49 34.96 12.99 -8.04
C PRO A 49 34.68 13.97 -9.19
N TRP A 50 33.42 14.07 -9.60
CA TRP A 50 32.98 14.95 -10.69
C TRP A 50 33.06 16.42 -10.27
N ASP A 51 32.53 16.73 -9.10
CA ASP A 51 32.49 18.10 -8.57
C ASP A 51 33.89 18.63 -8.28
N SER A 52 34.74 17.79 -7.67
CA SER A 52 36.15 18.12 -7.45
C SER A 52 36.87 18.42 -8.77
N TYR A 53 36.53 17.70 -9.85
CA TYR A 53 37.11 17.96 -11.16
C TYR A 53 36.65 19.29 -11.76
N LEU A 54 35.35 19.63 -11.66
CA LEU A 54 34.82 20.91 -12.14
C LEU A 54 35.49 22.10 -11.47
N ILE A 55 35.69 22.03 -10.16
CA ILE A 55 36.35 23.08 -9.38
C ILE A 55 37.83 23.18 -9.76
N ARG A 56 38.56 22.06 -9.84
CA ARG A 56 39.98 22.05 -10.23
C ARG A 56 40.24 22.59 -11.63
N THR A 57 39.27 22.44 -12.53
CA THR A 57 39.37 22.89 -13.92
C THR A 57 38.77 24.27 -14.15
N ASN A 58 38.40 25.00 -13.08
CA ASN A 58 37.78 26.32 -13.11
C ASN A 58 36.53 26.39 -13.99
N ILE A 59 35.78 25.29 -14.09
CA ILE A 59 34.45 25.30 -14.72
C ILE A 59 33.44 25.86 -13.73
N TRP A 60 33.62 25.51 -12.46
CA TRP A 60 32.82 25.99 -11.34
C TRP A 60 33.72 26.69 -10.33
N SER A 61 33.28 27.85 -9.82
CA SER A 61 33.97 28.54 -8.75
C SER A 61 32.98 29.09 -7.71
N TYR A 62 33.48 29.18 -6.47
CA TYR A 62 32.75 29.71 -5.33
C TYR A 62 33.50 30.93 -4.79
N PRO A 63 32.86 32.12 -4.75
CA PRO A 63 33.47 33.28 -4.13
C PRO A 63 33.84 33.00 -2.67
N PRO A 64 35.05 33.37 -2.21
CA PRO A 64 35.48 33.10 -0.83
C PRO A 64 34.57 33.72 0.23
N ASN A 65 33.86 34.80 -0.13
CA ASN A 65 32.90 35.50 0.70
C ASN A 65 31.48 34.91 0.63
N ALA A 66 31.22 33.88 -0.16
CA ALA A 66 29.93 33.20 -0.24
C ALA A 66 29.88 31.89 0.58
N VAL A 67 31.03 31.29 0.90
CA VAL A 67 31.17 30.00 1.59
C VAL A 67 31.89 30.13 2.94
N ILE A 68 31.60 29.21 3.86
CA ILE A 68 32.13 29.17 5.24
C ILE A 68 33.64 28.93 5.25
N GLY A 69 34.16 28.27 4.22
CA GLY A 69 35.59 28.07 4.00
C GLY A 69 36.09 26.65 4.27
N TRP A 70 35.28 25.78 4.89
CA TRP A 70 35.61 24.35 5.00
C TRP A 70 35.39 23.65 3.67
N LYS A 71 36.35 22.82 3.27
CA LYS A 71 36.33 22.12 1.99
C LYS A 71 36.75 20.67 2.14
N LEU A 72 36.14 19.78 1.38
CA LEU A 72 36.58 18.39 1.20
C LEU A 72 36.87 18.18 -0.30
N PHE A 73 38.09 17.78 -0.63
CA PHE A 73 38.56 17.68 -2.03
C PHE A 73 38.29 18.96 -2.88
N GLN A 74 38.43 20.14 -2.27
CA GLN A 74 38.14 21.48 -2.82
C GLN A 74 36.64 21.86 -2.92
N ILE A 75 35.73 20.92 -2.65
CA ILE A 75 34.29 21.16 -2.66
C ILE A 75 33.90 21.80 -1.32
N PRO A 76 33.20 22.95 -1.32
CA PRO A 76 32.65 23.53 -0.09
C PRO A 76 31.74 22.55 0.65
N VAL A 77 31.73 22.59 1.99
CA VAL A 77 30.86 21.71 2.79
C VAL A 77 29.37 21.93 2.51
N GLU A 78 28.99 23.14 2.11
CA GLU A 78 27.65 23.51 1.71
C GLU A 78 27.20 22.75 0.45
N GLU A 79 28.09 22.59 -0.52
CA GLU A 79 27.80 21.82 -1.74
C GLU A 79 27.66 20.32 -1.43
N ILE A 80 28.48 19.79 -0.51
CA ILE A 80 28.30 18.40 -0.05
C ILE A 80 26.96 18.25 0.68
N PHE A 81 26.58 19.24 1.48
CA PHE A 81 25.26 19.27 2.12
C PHE A 81 24.14 19.36 1.07
N PHE A 82 24.34 20.09 -0.03
CA PHE A 82 23.41 20.15 -1.14
C PHE A 82 23.10 18.74 -1.71
N PHE A 83 24.12 17.93 -1.96
CA PHE A 83 23.95 16.55 -2.44
C PHE A 83 23.07 15.71 -1.50
N VAL A 84 23.27 15.88 -0.19
CA VAL A 84 22.51 15.18 0.85
C VAL A 84 21.06 15.68 0.89
N ILE A 85 20.86 16.99 1.02
CA ILE A 85 19.53 17.58 1.26
C ILE A 85 18.63 17.48 0.02
N GLN A 86 19.18 17.60 -1.19
CA GLN A 86 18.42 17.34 -2.42
C GLN A 86 17.97 15.89 -2.47
N THR A 87 18.90 14.95 -2.28
CA THR A 87 18.59 13.51 -2.31
C THR A 87 17.54 13.16 -1.26
N TYR A 88 17.66 13.74 -0.06
CA TYR A 88 16.71 13.56 1.03
C TYR A 88 15.30 14.07 0.69
N ASN A 89 15.19 15.32 0.22
CA ASN A 89 13.91 15.94 -0.15
C ASN A 89 13.19 15.16 -1.25
N THR A 90 13.90 14.86 -2.34
CA THR A 90 13.36 14.11 -3.47
C THR A 90 12.96 12.69 -3.04
N SER A 91 13.74 12.04 -2.18
CA SER A 91 13.41 10.73 -1.63
C SER A 91 12.15 10.75 -0.75
N LEU A 92 12.00 11.75 0.13
CA LEU A 92 10.80 11.87 0.96
C LEU A 92 9.53 12.10 0.13
N LEU A 93 9.60 12.97 -0.88
CA LEU A 93 8.48 13.20 -1.78
C LEU A 93 8.13 11.92 -2.56
N TYR A 94 9.13 11.21 -3.08
CA TYR A 94 8.94 9.92 -3.73
C TYR A 94 8.25 8.91 -2.79
N LEU A 95 8.75 8.75 -1.56
CA LEU A 95 8.21 7.82 -0.58
C LEU A 95 6.77 8.16 -0.18
N LEU A 96 6.45 9.44 -0.04
CA LEU A 96 5.09 9.90 0.26
C LEU A 96 4.11 9.51 -0.86
N LEU A 97 4.50 9.72 -2.12
CA LEU A 97 3.67 9.42 -3.29
C LEU A 97 3.61 7.91 -3.62
N ASN A 98 4.58 7.13 -3.14
CA ASN A 98 4.65 5.68 -3.38
C ASN A 98 4.14 4.82 -2.22
N LYS A 99 3.88 5.38 -1.02
CA LYS A 99 3.48 4.59 0.16
C LYS A 99 2.27 3.69 -0.10
N ALA A 100 1.25 4.22 -0.80
CA ALA A 100 0.03 3.47 -1.09
C ALA A 100 0.17 2.46 -2.23
N VAL A 101 1.23 2.54 -3.05
CA VAL A 101 1.45 1.65 -4.18
C VAL A 101 1.90 0.28 -3.67
N LEU A 102 1.25 -0.78 -4.15
CA LEU A 102 1.77 -2.14 -3.98
C LEU A 102 2.64 -2.48 -5.19
N HIS A 103 3.96 -2.26 -5.05
CA HIS A 103 4.94 -2.43 -6.12
C HIS A 103 4.85 -3.78 -6.86
N SER A 104 4.51 -4.87 -6.18
CA SER A 104 4.36 -6.22 -6.75
C SER A 104 3.42 -6.31 -7.97
N ILE A 105 2.36 -5.49 -8.04
CA ILE A 105 1.38 -5.57 -9.15
C ILE A 105 1.86 -4.92 -10.45
N HIS A 106 2.99 -4.21 -10.38
CA HIS A 106 3.64 -3.51 -11.50
C HIS A 106 4.81 -4.30 -12.11
N LEU A 107 5.12 -5.48 -11.56
CA LEU A 107 6.00 -6.44 -12.20
C LEU A 107 5.32 -7.01 -13.45
N VAL A 108 6.10 -7.34 -14.47
CA VAL A 108 5.60 -7.85 -15.75
C VAL A 108 6.49 -9.00 -16.21
N LYS A 109 5.87 -10.11 -16.65
CA LYS A 109 6.57 -11.23 -17.24
C LYS A 109 6.93 -10.93 -18.70
N GLU A 110 8.17 -11.20 -19.08
CA GLU A 110 8.59 -11.18 -20.50
C GLU A 110 8.28 -12.52 -21.16
N LYS A 111 7.31 -12.55 -22.09
CA LYS A 111 7.06 -13.72 -22.94
C LYS A 111 8.08 -13.77 -24.08
N ARG A 112 8.73 -14.91 -24.29
CA ARG A 112 9.57 -15.16 -25.48
C ARG A 112 8.65 -15.33 -26.70
N GLY A 113 8.71 -14.44 -27.70
CA GLY A 113 7.93 -14.56 -28.94
C GLY A 113 7.56 -13.23 -29.63
N ARG A 114 6.57 -13.27 -30.54
CA ARG A 114 6.19 -12.21 -31.52
C ARG A 114 5.83 -10.82 -30.94
N GLN A 115 5.75 -10.66 -29.62
CA GLN A 115 5.55 -9.38 -28.94
C GLN A 115 6.77 -8.99 -28.09
N GLU A 116 7.95 -8.85 -28.72
CA GLU A 116 9.19 -8.37 -28.09
C GLU A 116 9.16 -6.85 -27.74
N LYS A 117 7.99 -6.25 -27.49
CA LYS A 117 7.86 -4.80 -27.25
C LYS A 117 8.81 -4.31 -26.16
N TRP A 118 8.97 -5.08 -25.08
CA TRP A 118 9.84 -4.74 -23.96
C TRP A 118 11.32 -4.69 -24.35
N LYS A 119 11.79 -5.64 -25.17
CA LYS A 119 13.16 -5.63 -25.70
C LYS A 119 13.43 -4.38 -26.52
N TYR A 120 12.49 -3.98 -27.39
CA TYR A 120 12.63 -2.76 -28.18
C TYR A 120 12.62 -1.51 -27.31
N ILE A 121 11.71 -1.41 -26.33
CA ILE A 121 11.68 -0.29 -25.37
C ILE A 121 13.02 -0.17 -24.64
N LYS A 122 13.53 -1.30 -24.12
CA LYS A 122 14.83 -1.34 -23.45
C LYS A 122 15.93 -0.81 -24.37
N LEU A 123 16.02 -1.37 -25.59
CA LEU A 123 17.06 -1.03 -26.56
C LEU A 123 16.96 0.43 -27.02
N ILE A 124 15.76 0.95 -27.28
CA ILE A 124 15.55 2.35 -27.68
C ILE A 124 16.04 3.29 -26.57
N GLY A 125 15.69 3.04 -25.32
CA GLY A 125 16.17 3.86 -24.20
C GLY A 125 17.69 3.74 -24.01
N GLN A 126 18.26 2.54 -24.13
CA GLN A 126 19.71 2.32 -24.09
C GLN A 126 20.42 3.06 -25.22
N LEU A 127 19.93 2.98 -26.46
CA LEU A 127 20.50 3.68 -27.62
C LEU A 127 20.41 5.19 -27.44
N GLY A 128 19.27 5.72 -27.00
CA GLY A 128 19.11 7.15 -26.73
C GLY A 128 20.13 7.66 -25.70
N LEU A 129 20.27 6.95 -24.57
CA LEU A 129 21.23 7.29 -23.53
C LEU A 129 22.68 7.13 -24.02
N ALA A 130 23.00 6.08 -24.76
CA ALA A 130 24.34 5.85 -25.32
C ALA A 130 24.74 6.93 -26.33
N LEU A 131 23.81 7.35 -27.20
CA LEU A 131 24.03 8.45 -28.15
C LEU A 131 24.25 9.78 -27.43
N ALA A 132 23.50 10.05 -26.36
CA ALA A 132 23.66 11.24 -25.56
C ALA A 132 24.99 11.24 -24.77
N ILE A 133 25.43 10.09 -24.24
CA ILE A 133 26.77 9.92 -23.63
C ILE A 133 27.85 10.21 -24.68
N LYS A 134 27.75 9.60 -25.88
CA LYS A 134 28.68 9.84 -26.99
C LYS A 134 28.74 11.33 -27.34
N LYS A 135 27.59 12.00 -27.38
CA LYS A 135 27.53 13.45 -27.65
C LYS A 135 28.22 14.26 -26.55
N GLY A 136 28.03 13.88 -25.28
CA GLY A 136 28.72 14.48 -24.14
C GLY A 136 30.25 14.35 -24.27
N VAL A 137 30.76 13.17 -24.63
CA VAL A 137 32.19 12.97 -24.90
C VAL A 137 32.69 13.87 -26.02
N THR A 138 31.94 13.99 -27.13
CA THR A 138 32.30 14.90 -28.23
C THR A 138 32.35 16.36 -27.77
N PHE A 139 31.43 16.80 -26.90
CA PHE A 139 31.46 18.16 -26.35
C PHE A 139 32.68 18.43 -25.48
N ILE A 140 33.09 17.46 -24.67
CA ILE A 140 34.31 17.55 -23.84
C ILE A 140 35.56 17.61 -24.72
N GLN A 141 35.65 16.72 -25.72
CA GLN A 141 36.81 16.65 -26.64
C GLN A 141 36.98 17.91 -27.46
N ALA A 142 35.88 18.57 -27.83
CA ALA A 142 35.91 19.83 -28.57
C ALA A 142 36.49 21.01 -27.76
N ARG A 143 36.65 20.88 -26.44
CA ARG A 143 37.18 21.92 -25.52
C ARG A 143 36.60 23.31 -25.81
N SER A 144 35.27 23.37 -25.89
CA SER A 144 34.53 24.56 -26.36
C SER A 144 33.45 24.98 -25.36
N LYS A 145 32.58 25.91 -25.80
CA LYS A 145 31.37 26.40 -25.11
C LYS A 145 30.31 25.32 -24.79
N LYS A 146 30.64 24.04 -24.84
CA LYS A 146 29.75 22.92 -24.47
C LYS A 146 30.41 21.96 -23.48
N THR A 147 31.59 22.30 -22.98
CA THR A 147 32.37 21.42 -22.11
C THR A 147 31.60 21.10 -20.84
N TYR A 148 30.96 22.10 -20.22
CA TYR A 148 30.18 21.89 -19.00
C TYR A 148 28.98 20.97 -19.24
N LEU A 149 28.19 21.26 -20.28
CA LEU A 149 27.10 20.39 -20.72
C LEU A 149 27.57 18.94 -20.99
N GLY A 150 28.72 18.78 -21.63
CA GLY A 150 29.32 17.48 -21.89
C GLY A 150 29.67 16.71 -20.62
N LEU A 151 30.21 17.39 -19.61
CA LEU A 151 30.56 16.81 -18.32
C LEU A 151 29.33 16.37 -17.53
N ILE A 152 28.22 17.13 -17.58
CA ILE A 152 26.93 16.72 -17.00
C ILE A 152 26.46 15.40 -17.64
N LEU A 153 26.47 15.33 -18.98
CA LEU A 153 25.99 14.16 -19.72
C LEU A 153 26.85 12.92 -19.45
N VAL A 154 28.17 13.05 -19.47
CA VAL A 154 29.09 11.91 -19.27
C VAL A 154 29.07 11.40 -17.83
N TRP A 155 28.74 12.25 -16.84
CA TRP A 155 28.59 11.83 -15.46
C TRP A 155 27.23 11.17 -15.18
N ALA A 156 26.13 11.84 -15.50
CA ALA A 156 24.80 11.37 -15.10
C ALA A 156 24.26 10.22 -15.96
N LEU A 157 24.46 10.29 -17.28
CA LEU A 157 23.80 9.35 -18.19
C LEU A 157 24.28 7.89 -18.10
N PRO A 158 25.56 7.57 -17.76
CA PRO A 158 25.95 6.17 -17.52
C PRO A 158 25.16 5.52 -16.37
N PHE A 159 24.90 6.25 -15.29
CA PHE A 159 24.06 5.75 -14.20
C PHE A 159 22.61 5.57 -14.65
N LEU A 160 22.04 6.53 -15.39
CA LEU A 160 20.70 6.38 -15.95
C LEU A 160 20.61 5.21 -16.95
N PHE A 161 21.66 4.98 -17.74
CA PHE A 161 21.76 3.84 -18.65
C PHE A 161 21.72 2.52 -17.87
N LEU A 162 22.47 2.41 -16.78
CA LEU A 162 22.45 1.24 -15.92
C LEU A 162 21.08 1.03 -15.27
N LEU A 163 20.52 2.08 -14.65
CA LEU A 163 19.22 2.03 -13.98
C LEU A 163 18.09 1.69 -14.95
N TRP A 164 18.09 2.28 -16.15
CA TRP A 164 17.18 1.92 -17.22
C TRP A 164 17.34 0.45 -17.60
N SER A 165 18.57 -0.01 -17.82
CA SER A 165 18.85 -1.40 -18.22
C SER A 165 18.34 -2.43 -17.21
N LEU A 166 18.33 -2.09 -15.92
CA LEU A 166 17.87 -2.95 -14.82
C LEU A 166 16.38 -2.80 -14.50
N ALA A 167 15.78 -1.62 -14.68
CA ALA A 167 14.45 -1.32 -14.15
C ALA A 167 13.46 -0.69 -15.16
N TYR A 168 13.78 -0.65 -16.47
CA TYR A 168 12.93 0.00 -17.49
C TYR A 168 11.45 -0.43 -17.46
N GLN A 169 11.16 -1.72 -17.29
CA GLN A 169 9.78 -2.21 -17.22
C GLN A 169 9.06 -1.63 -16.01
N PHE A 170 9.73 -1.66 -14.87
CA PHE A 170 9.16 -1.20 -13.62
C PHE A 170 8.93 0.31 -13.66
N LEU A 171 9.89 1.08 -14.18
CA LEU A 171 9.77 2.53 -14.44
C LEU A 171 8.55 2.88 -15.29
N ILE A 172 8.28 2.11 -16.35
CA ILE A 172 7.19 2.38 -17.29
C ILE A 172 5.84 1.92 -16.75
N ASN A 173 5.79 0.84 -15.97
CA ASN A 173 4.54 0.29 -15.45
C ASN A 173 4.06 0.94 -14.16
N LEU A 174 4.91 1.70 -13.47
CA LEU A 174 4.50 2.49 -12.31
C LEU A 174 3.57 3.65 -12.72
N PRO A 175 2.66 4.09 -11.83
CA PRO A 175 1.85 5.27 -12.08
C PRO A 175 2.74 6.49 -12.37
N MET A 176 2.40 7.31 -13.37
CA MET A 176 3.23 8.48 -13.71
C MET A 176 3.36 9.46 -12.53
N THR A 177 2.36 9.54 -11.65
CA THR A 177 2.42 10.33 -10.42
C THR A 177 3.49 9.85 -9.43
N SER A 178 3.84 8.56 -9.48
CA SER A 178 4.88 7.95 -8.64
C SER A 178 6.30 8.23 -9.11
N THR A 179 6.49 8.65 -10.37
CA THR A 179 7.80 8.89 -10.98
C THR A 179 7.97 10.33 -11.45
N LEU A 180 7.07 10.85 -12.28
CA LEU A 180 7.18 12.19 -12.86
C LEU A 180 7.04 13.30 -11.81
N VAL A 181 6.14 13.19 -10.83
CA VAL A 181 5.95 14.25 -9.83
C VAL A 181 7.18 14.38 -8.91
N PRO A 182 7.76 13.28 -8.37
CA PRO A 182 9.02 13.34 -7.65
C PRO A 182 10.22 13.82 -8.47
N ILE A 183 10.16 13.78 -9.82
CA ILE A 183 11.20 14.37 -10.67
C ILE A 183 10.92 15.86 -10.89
N ALA A 184 9.73 16.17 -11.40
CA ALA A 184 9.37 17.51 -11.89
C ALA A 184 9.27 18.53 -10.76
N LEU A 185 8.62 18.19 -9.64
CA LEU A 185 8.39 19.15 -8.56
C LEU A 185 9.70 19.66 -7.92
N PRO A 186 10.64 18.80 -7.47
CA PRO A 186 11.92 19.28 -6.96
C PRO A 186 12.79 19.91 -8.06
N THR A 187 12.71 19.45 -9.31
CA THR A 187 13.45 20.07 -10.42
C THR A 187 13.01 21.52 -10.64
N LEU A 188 11.71 21.76 -10.80
CA LEU A 188 11.15 23.10 -10.98
C LEU A 188 11.43 23.99 -9.76
N TYR A 189 11.36 23.42 -8.56
CA TYR A 189 11.71 24.15 -7.33
C TYR A 189 13.18 24.57 -7.32
N LEU A 190 14.11 23.66 -7.64
CA LEU A 190 15.54 23.94 -7.66
C LEU A 190 15.93 24.90 -8.78
N TRP A 191 15.25 24.89 -9.93
CA TRP A 191 15.43 25.90 -10.97
C TRP A 191 15.18 27.32 -10.44
N ILE A 192 14.14 27.50 -9.62
CA ILE A 192 13.84 28.80 -9.00
C ILE A 192 14.93 29.16 -7.98
N VAL A 193 15.29 28.22 -7.10
CA VAL A 193 16.31 28.44 -6.06
C VAL A 193 17.66 28.79 -6.66
N ASP A 194 18.09 28.07 -7.70
CA ASP A 194 19.33 28.29 -8.43
C ASP A 194 19.35 29.67 -9.10
N THR A 195 18.27 30.03 -9.80
CA THR A 195 18.14 31.38 -10.40
C THR A 195 18.33 32.49 -9.35
N LEU A 196 17.77 32.30 -8.14
CA LEU A 196 17.90 33.25 -7.05
C LEU A 196 19.32 33.27 -6.45
N ALA A 197 20.00 32.13 -6.41
CA ALA A 197 21.36 32.00 -5.90
C ALA A 197 22.39 32.57 -6.87
N LEU A 198 22.27 32.27 -8.18
CA LEU A 198 23.11 32.84 -9.23
C LEU A 198 22.98 34.37 -9.30
N LYS A 199 21.76 34.91 -9.17
CA LYS A 199 21.55 36.38 -9.11
C LYS A 199 22.20 37.03 -7.89
N ARG A 200 22.44 36.27 -6.81
CA ARG A 200 23.18 36.74 -5.62
C ARG A 200 24.68 36.51 -5.71
N GLY A 201 25.16 35.83 -6.76
CA GLY A 201 26.58 35.52 -6.93
C GLY A 201 27.10 34.45 -5.99
N THR A 202 26.24 33.55 -5.48
CA THR A 202 26.64 32.50 -4.53
C THR A 202 27.66 31.53 -5.12
N TRP A 203 27.57 31.27 -6.43
CA TRP A 203 28.57 30.58 -7.24
C TRP A 203 28.55 31.10 -8.68
N VAL A 204 29.62 30.81 -9.42
CA VAL A 204 29.80 31.31 -10.80
C VAL A 204 30.23 30.16 -11.72
N ILE A 205 29.56 30.09 -12.88
CA ILE A 205 29.92 29.20 -13.99
C ILE A 205 30.77 30.00 -14.98
N GLU A 206 31.98 29.51 -15.22
CA GLU A 206 33.00 30.25 -15.98
C GLU A 206 32.56 30.50 -17.43
N THR A 207 32.88 31.69 -17.92
CA THR A 207 32.57 32.08 -19.30
C THR A 207 33.45 31.30 -20.29
N GLY A 208 32.84 30.79 -21.37
CA GLY A 208 33.55 30.02 -22.39
C GLY A 208 33.47 28.50 -22.26
N THR A 209 32.98 27.96 -21.14
CA THR A 209 32.74 26.51 -20.96
C THR A 209 31.27 26.12 -21.12
N LYS A 210 30.37 27.11 -21.04
CA LYS A 210 28.91 27.04 -21.17
C LYS A 210 28.36 27.51 -22.53
N THR A 211 27.18 27.02 -22.90
CA THR A 211 26.53 27.23 -24.21
C THR A 211 26.09 28.67 -24.43
N GLY A 212 25.78 29.38 -23.34
CA GLY A 212 25.16 30.70 -23.38
C GLY A 212 23.65 30.68 -23.67
N ILE A 213 23.02 29.50 -23.66
CA ILE A 213 21.57 29.36 -23.81
C ILE A 213 20.93 29.38 -22.42
N GLN A 214 19.98 30.28 -22.22
CA GLN A 214 19.22 30.37 -20.98
C GLN A 214 17.79 29.86 -21.21
N LEU A 215 17.27 29.06 -20.27
CA LEU A 215 15.89 28.62 -20.28
C LEU A 215 14.93 29.76 -19.91
N TRP A 216 15.35 30.59 -18.95
CA TRP A 216 14.80 31.91 -18.65
C TRP A 216 15.90 32.79 -18.05
N ASP A 217 15.58 34.07 -17.82
CA ASP A 217 16.54 35.04 -17.27
C ASP A 217 17.19 34.57 -15.95
N GLY A 218 18.48 34.28 -16.02
CA GLY A 218 19.29 33.80 -14.89
C GLY A 218 19.34 32.29 -14.68
N LEU A 219 18.76 31.47 -15.57
CA LEU A 219 18.87 30.00 -15.54
C LEU A 219 19.45 29.46 -16.84
N GLU A 220 20.67 28.95 -16.77
CA GLU A 220 21.35 28.34 -17.91
C GLU A 220 20.79 26.95 -18.22
N ILE A 221 20.82 26.54 -19.49
CA ILE A 221 20.28 25.24 -19.89
C ILE A 221 21.03 24.08 -19.25
N GLU A 222 22.32 24.26 -18.98
CA GLU A 222 23.18 23.32 -18.25
C GLU A 222 22.66 23.08 -16.83
N GLU A 223 22.39 24.13 -16.06
CA GLU A 223 21.84 24.03 -14.70
C GLU A 223 20.44 23.42 -14.71
N ALA A 224 19.59 23.86 -15.66
CA ALA A 224 18.27 23.30 -15.83
C ALA A 224 18.32 21.77 -16.05
N LEU A 225 19.24 21.33 -16.92
CA LEU A 225 19.47 19.92 -17.21
C LEU A 225 20.12 19.19 -16.02
N PHE A 226 21.04 19.82 -15.30
CA PHE A 226 21.69 19.26 -14.12
C PHE A 226 20.66 18.89 -13.05
N PHE A 227 19.77 19.81 -12.67
CA PHE A 227 18.71 19.51 -11.69
C PHE A 227 17.70 18.48 -12.18
N LEU A 228 17.39 18.48 -13.48
CA LEU A 228 16.52 17.45 -14.07
C LEU A 228 17.16 16.07 -13.98
N LEU A 229 18.43 15.94 -14.39
CA LEU A 229 19.14 14.66 -14.42
C LEU A 229 19.44 14.14 -13.01
N THR A 230 19.79 15.00 -12.05
CA THR A 230 20.00 14.60 -10.66
C THR A 230 18.72 14.09 -10.01
N ASN A 231 17.57 14.76 -10.22
CA ASN A 231 16.29 14.24 -9.72
C ASN A 231 15.86 12.96 -10.47
N CYS A 232 16.13 12.83 -11.77
CA CYS A 232 15.96 11.57 -12.49
C CYS A 232 16.82 10.44 -11.89
N LEU A 233 18.09 10.69 -11.54
CA LEU A 233 18.98 9.71 -10.92
C LEU A 233 18.44 9.23 -9.58
N ILE A 234 18.02 10.16 -8.72
CA ILE A 234 17.45 9.83 -7.40
C ILE A 234 16.20 8.97 -7.57
N VAL A 235 15.25 9.41 -8.39
CA VAL A 235 13.97 8.70 -8.57
C VAL A 235 14.17 7.36 -9.27
N PHE A 236 15.02 7.26 -10.29
CA PHE A 236 15.31 5.99 -10.97
C PHE A 236 16.04 5.02 -10.03
N GLY A 237 16.93 5.52 -9.18
CA GLY A 237 17.59 4.72 -8.14
C GLY A 237 16.59 4.17 -7.12
N LEU A 238 15.65 4.99 -6.65
CA LEU A 238 14.57 4.56 -5.75
C LEU A 238 13.65 3.54 -6.43
N VAL A 239 13.29 3.76 -7.70
CA VAL A 239 12.47 2.82 -8.47
C VAL A 239 13.20 1.48 -8.69
N ALA A 240 14.51 1.49 -8.96
CA ALA A 240 15.30 0.26 -9.04
C ALA A 240 15.35 -0.47 -7.69
N PHE A 241 15.47 0.26 -6.58
CA PHE A 241 15.39 -0.32 -5.25
C PHE A 241 14.01 -0.96 -5.00
N ASP A 242 12.92 -0.25 -5.30
CA ASP A 242 11.55 -0.76 -5.14
C ASP A 242 11.24 -1.93 -6.08
N ASN A 243 11.80 -1.94 -7.29
CA ASN A 243 11.74 -3.10 -8.19
C ASN A 243 12.39 -4.33 -7.54
N ALA A 244 13.60 -4.19 -7.02
CA ALA A 244 14.31 -5.26 -6.31
C ALA A 244 13.48 -5.80 -5.14
N VAL A 245 12.98 -4.92 -4.27
CA VAL A 245 12.14 -5.28 -3.13
C VAL A 245 10.82 -5.93 -3.57
N ALA A 246 10.22 -5.46 -4.67
CA ALA A 246 9.02 -6.07 -5.23
C ALA A 246 9.29 -7.51 -5.68
N VAL A 247 10.39 -7.76 -6.40
CA VAL A 247 10.80 -9.10 -6.81
C VAL A 247 11.03 -10.01 -5.60
N LEU A 248 11.77 -9.53 -4.59
CA LEU A 248 12.03 -10.27 -3.35
C LEU A 248 10.73 -10.69 -2.64
N ASN A 249 9.76 -9.77 -2.54
CA ASN A 249 8.51 -10.04 -1.83
C ASN A 249 7.50 -10.85 -2.66
N THR A 250 7.57 -10.77 -3.99
CA THR A 250 6.56 -11.36 -4.87
C THR A 250 6.85 -12.83 -5.16
N PHE A 251 8.10 -13.28 -5.21
CA PHE A 251 8.41 -14.65 -5.65
C PHE A 251 9.11 -15.48 -4.56
N PRO A 252 8.35 -16.13 -3.66
CA PRO A 252 8.90 -17.04 -2.65
C PRO A 252 9.74 -18.19 -3.24
N SER A 253 9.43 -18.63 -4.47
CA SER A 253 10.19 -19.66 -5.19
C SER A 253 11.62 -19.26 -5.54
N HIS A 254 11.88 -17.96 -5.70
CA HIS A 254 13.23 -17.43 -5.94
C HIS A 254 13.91 -16.98 -4.65
N PHE A 255 13.13 -16.52 -3.68
CA PHE A 255 13.60 -15.99 -2.41
C PHE A 255 12.75 -16.54 -1.29
N GLU A 256 13.20 -17.59 -0.61
CA GLU A 256 12.40 -18.23 0.43
C GLU A 256 12.18 -17.30 1.63
N SER A 257 13.26 -16.67 2.12
CA SER A 257 13.24 -15.69 3.21
C SER A 257 13.74 -14.32 2.74
N VAL A 258 13.14 -13.26 3.27
CA VAL A 258 13.53 -11.88 2.95
C VAL A 258 13.68 -11.10 4.27
N PRO A 259 14.88 -10.63 4.61
CA PRO A 259 15.08 -9.82 5.80
C PRO A 259 14.38 -8.46 5.62
N VAL A 260 14.01 -7.82 6.73
CA VAL A 260 13.41 -6.48 6.74
C VAL A 260 14.30 -5.47 6.00
N LEU A 261 15.62 -5.61 6.13
CA LEU A 261 16.63 -4.80 5.45
C LEU A 261 17.47 -5.70 4.53
N PRO A 262 17.14 -5.81 3.23
CA PRO A 262 17.90 -6.62 2.30
C PRO A 262 19.28 -6.02 2.02
N SER A 263 20.30 -6.89 1.92
CA SER A 263 21.66 -6.47 1.58
C SER A 263 21.73 -5.95 0.14
N PRO A 264 22.70 -5.07 -0.20
CA PRO A 264 22.89 -4.61 -1.57
C PRO A 264 23.09 -5.77 -2.57
N ALA A 265 23.81 -6.82 -2.18
CA ALA A 265 24.00 -8.01 -3.01
C ALA A 265 22.68 -8.74 -3.31
N MET A 266 21.79 -8.84 -2.33
CA MET A 266 20.46 -9.43 -2.49
C MET A 266 19.56 -8.59 -3.40
N LEU A 267 19.63 -7.25 -3.26
CA LEU A 267 18.91 -6.32 -4.15
C LEU A 267 19.37 -6.45 -5.60
N VAL A 268 20.69 -6.54 -5.84
CA VAL A 268 21.25 -6.76 -7.18
C VAL A 268 20.81 -8.13 -7.72
N ARG A 269 20.89 -9.20 -6.92
CA ARG A 269 20.41 -10.52 -7.33
C ARG A 269 18.94 -10.50 -7.75
N ALA A 270 18.10 -9.75 -7.04
CA ALA A 270 16.69 -9.57 -7.38
C ALA A 270 16.49 -8.84 -8.73
N LEU A 271 17.25 -7.76 -8.98
CA LEU A 271 17.20 -7.03 -10.26
C LEU A 271 17.67 -7.86 -11.46
N LEU A 272 18.50 -8.88 -11.22
CA LEU A 272 19.03 -9.76 -12.26
C LEU A 272 18.16 -11.00 -12.50
N VAL A 273 17.08 -11.20 -11.74
CA VAL A 273 16.12 -12.29 -12.01
C VAL A 273 15.49 -12.06 -13.38
N PRO A 274 15.59 -13.00 -14.32
CA PRO A 274 15.03 -12.80 -15.65
C PRO A 274 13.51 -12.67 -15.58
N ALA A 275 12.96 -11.57 -16.09
CA ALA A 275 11.52 -11.33 -16.10
C ALA A 275 10.72 -12.43 -16.81
N SER A 276 11.34 -13.23 -17.69
CA SER A 276 10.72 -14.41 -18.29
C SER A 276 10.41 -15.55 -17.33
N THR A 277 11.06 -15.56 -16.16
CA THR A 277 10.85 -16.56 -15.09
C THR A 277 9.78 -16.15 -14.09
N TYR A 278 9.27 -14.91 -14.17
CA TYR A 278 8.22 -14.45 -13.27
C TYR A 278 6.96 -15.32 -13.37
N ASP A 279 6.33 -15.51 -12.23
CA ASP A 279 5.03 -16.14 -12.10
C ASP A 279 3.93 -15.13 -12.48
N ASP A 280 3.38 -15.27 -13.69
CA ASP A 280 2.36 -14.38 -14.25
C ASP A 280 1.04 -14.51 -13.49
N ASP A 281 0.69 -15.73 -13.07
CA ASP A 281 -0.54 -16.05 -12.36
C ASP A 281 -0.54 -15.40 -10.97
N ARG A 282 0.62 -15.41 -10.29
CA ARG A 282 0.78 -14.68 -9.04
C ARG A 282 0.67 -13.18 -9.21
N ILE A 283 1.33 -12.58 -10.21
CA ILE A 283 1.22 -11.14 -10.48
C ILE A 283 -0.25 -10.76 -10.78
N LEU A 284 -0.91 -11.54 -11.65
CA LEU A 284 -2.29 -11.28 -12.05
C LEU A 284 -3.26 -11.45 -10.87
N GLY A 285 -3.11 -12.50 -10.06
CA GLY A 285 -3.93 -12.73 -8.88
C GLY A 285 -3.75 -11.65 -7.80
N LEU A 286 -2.53 -11.12 -7.64
CA LEU A 286 -2.28 -9.96 -6.78
C LEU A 286 -2.98 -8.70 -7.32
N ARG A 287 -2.90 -8.46 -8.64
CA ARG A 287 -3.59 -7.32 -9.28
C ARG A 287 -5.10 -7.41 -9.08
N GLN A 288 -5.69 -8.59 -9.30
CA GLN A 288 -7.12 -8.85 -9.04
C GLN A 288 -7.48 -8.59 -7.58
N SER A 289 -6.65 -9.07 -6.65
CA SER A 289 -6.88 -8.90 -5.21
C SER A 289 -6.83 -7.43 -4.77
N VAL A 290 -5.87 -6.65 -5.27
CA VAL A 290 -5.80 -5.20 -5.01
C VAL A 290 -6.98 -4.45 -5.62
N MET A 291 -7.40 -4.79 -6.85
CA MET A 291 -8.56 -4.18 -7.49
C MET A 291 -9.84 -4.47 -6.71
N ARG A 292 -10.03 -5.71 -6.25
CA ARG A 292 -11.16 -6.13 -5.41
C ARG A 292 -11.18 -5.38 -4.09
N LEU A 293 -10.04 -5.28 -3.40
CA LEU A 293 -9.93 -4.50 -2.16
C LEU A 293 -10.30 -3.03 -2.37
N LYS A 294 -9.73 -2.40 -3.41
CA LYS A 294 -10.00 -0.99 -3.75
C LYS A 294 -11.48 -0.75 -4.07
N ALA A 295 -12.13 -1.68 -4.77
CA ALA A 295 -13.54 -1.57 -5.15
C ALA A 295 -14.48 -1.79 -3.94
N LYS A 296 -14.18 -2.77 -3.08
CA LYS A 296 -15.11 -3.25 -2.05
C LYS A 296 -14.92 -2.56 -0.69
N SER A 297 -13.73 -2.06 -0.34
CA SER A 297 -13.52 -1.33 0.91
C SER A 297 -12.50 -0.21 0.81
N ARG A 298 -13.00 1.03 0.85
CA ARG A 298 -12.15 2.24 0.88
C ARG A 298 -11.34 2.36 2.16
N SER A 299 -11.90 1.95 3.30
CA SER A 299 -11.22 2.01 4.60
C SER A 299 -10.10 0.98 4.70
N PHE A 300 -10.36 -0.27 4.30
CA PHE A 300 -9.31 -1.30 4.30
C PHE A 300 -8.29 -1.09 3.18
N TYR A 301 -8.67 -0.52 2.03
CA TYR A 301 -7.69 -0.15 1.00
C TYR A 301 -6.70 0.89 1.55
N LEU A 302 -7.19 1.95 2.21
CA LEU A 302 -6.32 2.92 2.89
C LEU A 302 -5.47 2.25 3.97
N ALA A 303 -6.06 1.42 4.85
CA ALA A 303 -5.32 0.75 5.90
C ALA A 303 -4.26 -0.23 5.36
N SER A 304 -4.51 -0.90 4.24
CA SER A 304 -3.52 -1.81 3.64
C SER A 304 -2.26 -1.07 3.18
N SER A 305 -2.33 0.23 2.89
CA SER A 305 -1.17 1.04 2.44
C SER A 305 -0.07 1.19 3.48
N VAL A 306 -0.40 1.03 4.76
CA VAL A 306 0.57 1.22 5.86
C VAL A 306 1.24 -0.09 6.26
N PHE A 307 0.69 -1.25 5.88
CA PHE A 307 1.39 -2.53 5.99
C PHE A 307 2.55 -2.60 4.97
N GLN A 308 3.50 -3.52 5.20
CA GLN A 308 4.67 -3.68 4.34
C GLN A 308 4.97 -5.14 4.00
N GLY A 309 5.82 -5.32 2.98
CA GLY A 309 6.40 -6.61 2.61
C GLY A 309 5.37 -7.70 2.33
N ARG A 310 5.73 -8.93 2.69
CA ARG A 310 4.90 -10.13 2.48
C ARG A 310 3.65 -10.15 3.35
N LEU A 311 3.68 -9.57 4.55
CA LEU A 311 2.48 -9.44 5.39
C LEU A 311 1.38 -8.65 4.65
N ARG A 312 1.73 -7.52 4.02
CA ARG A 312 0.76 -6.74 3.24
C ARG A 312 0.15 -7.58 2.10
N ILE A 313 0.97 -8.35 1.40
CA ILE A 313 0.53 -9.21 0.31
C ILE A 313 -0.46 -10.26 0.81
N ASP A 314 -0.10 -10.98 1.88
CA ASP A 314 -0.91 -12.07 2.42
C ASP A 314 -2.24 -11.55 2.99
N LEU A 315 -2.25 -10.40 3.67
CA LEU A 315 -3.48 -9.76 4.15
C LEU A 315 -4.40 -9.33 3.01
N ILE A 316 -3.85 -8.82 1.90
CA ILE A 316 -4.63 -8.47 0.71
C ILE A 316 -5.24 -9.72 0.08
N ILE A 317 -4.47 -10.81 -0.02
CA ILE A 317 -4.97 -12.09 -0.53
C ILE A 317 -6.06 -12.66 0.39
N LEU A 318 -5.85 -12.64 1.71
CA LEU A 318 -6.84 -13.11 2.68
C LEU A 318 -8.16 -12.32 2.57
N TYR A 319 -8.09 -10.99 2.54
CA TYR A 319 -9.27 -10.16 2.31
C TYR A 319 -9.96 -10.51 0.99
N SER A 320 -9.17 -10.68 -0.07
CA SER A 320 -9.64 -11.03 -1.39
C SER A 320 -10.36 -12.38 -1.41
N PHE A 321 -9.83 -13.38 -0.70
CA PHE A 321 -10.45 -14.70 -0.50
C PHE A 321 -11.80 -14.58 0.19
N CYS A 322 -11.86 -13.91 1.34
CA CYS A 322 -13.12 -13.71 2.06
C CYS A 322 -14.17 -13.07 1.15
N ARG A 323 -13.77 -12.08 0.35
CA ARG A 323 -14.70 -11.42 -0.57
C ARG A 323 -15.11 -12.27 -1.78
N VAL A 324 -14.21 -13.11 -2.31
CA VAL A 324 -14.56 -14.07 -3.37
C VAL A 324 -15.54 -15.11 -2.86
N ALA A 325 -15.31 -15.66 -1.67
CA ALA A 325 -16.21 -16.63 -1.05
C ALA A 325 -17.60 -16.03 -0.84
N ASP A 326 -17.66 -14.83 -0.27
CA ASP A 326 -18.88 -14.05 -0.08
C ASP A 326 -19.60 -13.74 -1.41
N ASP A 327 -18.87 -13.23 -2.43
CA ASP A 327 -19.44 -12.91 -3.74
C ASP A 327 -19.96 -14.17 -4.49
N LEU A 328 -19.35 -15.35 -4.33
CA LEU A 328 -19.86 -16.59 -4.93
C LEU A 328 -21.22 -17.00 -4.35
N ILE A 329 -21.43 -16.71 -3.07
CA ILE A 329 -22.64 -17.11 -2.34
C ILE A 329 -23.74 -16.07 -2.52
N ASP A 330 -23.41 -14.78 -2.38
CA ASP A 330 -24.37 -13.67 -2.49
C ASP A 330 -24.88 -13.46 -3.91
N ASN A 331 -24.08 -13.75 -4.94
CA ASN A 331 -24.49 -13.58 -6.35
C ASN A 331 -25.03 -14.87 -6.98
N ALA A 332 -25.24 -15.93 -6.20
CA ALA A 332 -25.85 -17.16 -6.68
C ALA A 332 -27.30 -16.90 -7.14
N GLU A 333 -27.74 -17.57 -8.21
CA GLU A 333 -29.09 -17.39 -8.78
C GLU A 333 -30.18 -17.97 -7.87
N SER A 334 -29.81 -18.94 -7.02
CA SER A 334 -30.73 -19.60 -6.10
C SER A 334 -30.07 -20.03 -4.80
N SER A 335 -30.86 -20.21 -3.73
CA SER A 335 -30.38 -20.74 -2.46
C SER A 335 -29.78 -22.16 -2.59
N ALA A 336 -30.22 -22.94 -3.58
CA ALA A 336 -29.64 -24.26 -3.87
C ALA A 336 -28.22 -24.14 -4.42
N GLU A 337 -28.00 -23.21 -5.36
CA GLU A 337 -26.67 -22.92 -5.89
C GLU A 337 -25.75 -22.34 -4.81
N ALA A 338 -26.25 -21.42 -3.98
CA ALA A 338 -25.49 -20.85 -2.86
C ALA A 338 -24.99 -21.95 -1.89
N ARG A 339 -25.84 -22.93 -1.57
CA ARG A 339 -25.45 -24.12 -0.78
C ARG A 339 -24.39 -24.97 -1.49
N GLN A 340 -24.45 -25.11 -2.81
CA GLN A 340 -23.40 -25.79 -3.57
C GLN A 340 -22.07 -25.04 -3.49
N TRP A 341 -22.07 -23.70 -3.56
CA TRP A 341 -20.84 -22.90 -3.42
C TRP A 341 -20.20 -23.06 -2.05
N VAL A 342 -20.99 -23.06 -0.98
CA VAL A 342 -20.52 -23.40 0.38
C VAL A 342 -19.87 -24.79 0.42
N GLY A 343 -20.53 -25.79 -0.17
CA GLY A 343 -19.98 -27.15 -0.27
C GLY A 343 -18.65 -27.20 -1.03
N ARG A 344 -18.56 -26.54 -2.18
CA ARG A 344 -17.32 -26.46 -2.98
C ARG A 344 -16.19 -25.74 -2.25
N LEU A 345 -16.50 -24.69 -1.50
CA LEU A 345 -15.52 -24.00 -0.66
C LEU A 345 -14.97 -24.92 0.44
N LYS A 346 -15.84 -25.73 1.06
CA LYS A 346 -15.45 -26.74 2.03
C LYS A 346 -14.55 -27.82 1.41
N GLU A 347 -14.94 -28.38 0.26
CA GLU A 347 -14.11 -29.34 -0.49
C GLU A 347 -12.74 -28.75 -0.87
N TYR A 348 -12.71 -27.48 -1.26
CA TYR A 348 -11.46 -26.77 -1.53
C TYR A 348 -10.57 -26.68 -0.28
N LEU A 349 -11.13 -26.34 0.89
CA LEU A 349 -10.37 -26.31 2.15
C LEU A 349 -9.90 -27.71 2.55
N ASP A 350 -10.75 -28.73 2.41
CA ASP A 350 -10.39 -30.13 2.66
C ASP A 350 -9.19 -30.54 1.79
N ALA A 351 -9.20 -30.15 0.51
CA ALA A 351 -8.08 -30.37 -0.41
C ALA A 351 -6.83 -29.55 -0.04
N CYS A 352 -6.96 -28.33 0.49
CA CYS A 352 -5.81 -27.53 0.91
C CYS A 352 -5.09 -28.13 2.12
N TYR A 353 -5.82 -28.77 3.03
CA TYR A 353 -5.30 -29.35 4.27
C TYR A 353 -5.13 -30.87 4.21
N SER A 354 -5.29 -31.48 3.03
CA SER A 354 -5.03 -32.91 2.84
C SER A 354 -3.52 -33.23 2.91
N ALA A 355 -3.20 -34.46 3.29
CA ALA A 355 -1.82 -34.93 3.31
C ALA A 355 -1.22 -34.94 1.88
N PRO A 356 0.11 -34.73 1.75
CA PRO A 356 0.80 -34.87 0.46
C PRO A 356 0.60 -36.25 -0.16
N VAL A 357 0.47 -36.30 -1.49
CA VAL A 357 0.26 -37.55 -2.23
C VAL A 357 1.59 -38.08 -2.74
N LYS A 358 1.86 -39.38 -2.52
CA LYS A 358 3.00 -40.06 -3.13
C LYS A 358 2.61 -40.65 -4.47
N THR A 359 3.35 -40.31 -5.52
CA THR A 359 3.15 -40.87 -6.86
C THR A 359 3.84 -42.22 -7.02
N ALA A 360 3.47 -42.97 -8.07
CA ALA A 360 4.02 -44.30 -8.35
C ALA A 360 5.53 -44.29 -8.61
N ASP A 361 6.09 -43.17 -9.05
CA ASP A 361 7.54 -42.94 -9.21
C ASP A 361 8.24 -42.47 -7.92
N GLY A 362 7.55 -42.47 -6.78
CA GLY A 362 8.11 -42.16 -5.46
C GLY A 362 8.22 -40.67 -5.12
N ARG A 363 7.74 -39.77 -5.99
CA ARG A 363 7.73 -38.32 -5.72
C ARG A 363 6.58 -37.95 -4.78
N THR A 364 6.82 -36.94 -3.95
CA THR A 364 5.78 -36.38 -3.06
C THR A 364 5.24 -35.10 -3.67
N ILE A 365 3.93 -35.04 -3.89
CA ILE A 365 3.23 -33.87 -4.41
C ILE A 365 2.47 -33.23 -3.26
N GLU A 366 2.85 -32.00 -2.94
CA GLU A 366 2.15 -31.17 -1.97
C GLU A 366 0.72 -30.90 -2.43
N ALA A 367 -0.22 -30.83 -1.50
CA ALA A 367 -1.64 -30.66 -1.82
C ALA A 367 -1.92 -29.37 -2.63
N ARG A 368 -1.06 -28.35 -2.44
CA ARG A 368 -1.11 -27.05 -3.13
C ARG A 368 -0.06 -26.87 -4.22
N ASP A 369 0.54 -27.95 -4.71
CA ASP A 369 1.44 -27.85 -5.87
C ASP A 369 0.71 -27.12 -7.03
N PRO A 370 1.31 -26.07 -7.63
CA PRO A 370 0.63 -25.24 -8.62
C PRO A 370 0.17 -25.98 -9.88
N ASN A 371 0.75 -27.14 -10.18
CA ASN A 371 0.47 -27.88 -11.40
C ASN A 371 -0.33 -29.15 -11.13
N GLN A 372 -0.01 -29.86 -10.05
CA GLN A 372 -0.49 -31.21 -9.79
C GLN A 372 -1.21 -31.38 -8.45
N GLY A 373 -1.20 -30.35 -7.59
CA GLY A 373 -1.80 -30.41 -6.27
C GLY A 373 -3.30 -30.65 -6.32
N VAL A 374 -3.82 -31.48 -5.41
CA VAL A 374 -5.26 -31.79 -5.33
C VAL A 374 -6.11 -30.53 -5.11
N ALA A 375 -5.61 -29.55 -4.35
CA ALA A 375 -6.27 -28.26 -4.18
C ALA A 375 -6.31 -27.47 -5.49
N THR A 376 -5.22 -27.48 -6.25
CA THR A 376 -5.15 -26.82 -7.56
C THR A 376 -6.15 -27.43 -8.53
N GLN A 377 -6.20 -28.77 -8.62
CA GLN A 377 -7.17 -29.48 -9.46
C GLN A 377 -8.61 -29.18 -9.06
N CYS A 378 -8.90 -29.15 -7.74
CA CYS A 378 -10.21 -28.78 -7.20
C CYS A 378 -10.62 -27.37 -7.68
N VAL A 379 -9.72 -26.38 -7.54
CA VAL A 379 -9.98 -25.00 -7.97
C VAL A 379 -10.26 -24.93 -9.47
N MET A 380 -9.43 -25.58 -10.29
CA MET A 380 -9.57 -25.53 -11.75
C MET A 380 -10.86 -26.16 -12.25
N ARG A 381 -11.32 -27.24 -11.60
CA ARG A 381 -12.54 -27.96 -11.98
C ARG A 381 -13.82 -27.28 -11.49
N ASN A 382 -13.83 -26.78 -10.25
CA ASN A 382 -15.08 -26.48 -9.54
C ASN A 382 -15.39 -24.97 -9.46
N PHE A 383 -14.43 -24.09 -9.74
CA PHE A 383 -14.58 -22.64 -9.53
C PHE A 383 -14.49 -21.82 -10.84
N PRO A 384 -15.22 -20.70 -10.91
CA PRO A 384 -15.19 -19.79 -12.06
C PRO A 384 -13.85 -19.08 -12.17
N HIS A 385 -13.48 -18.68 -13.40
CA HIS A 385 -12.16 -18.12 -13.71
C HIS A 385 -11.76 -16.94 -12.80
N GLU A 386 -12.71 -16.08 -12.43
CA GLU A 386 -12.47 -14.90 -11.58
C GLU A 386 -12.09 -15.23 -10.12
N ALA A 387 -12.43 -16.42 -9.64
CA ALA A 387 -12.13 -16.90 -8.28
C ALA A 387 -10.80 -17.64 -8.20
N ARG A 388 -10.39 -18.33 -9.28
CA ARG A 388 -9.31 -19.32 -9.29
C ARG A 388 -8.00 -18.79 -8.71
N LEU A 389 -7.47 -17.69 -9.26
CA LEU A 389 -6.18 -17.17 -8.82
C LEU A 389 -6.19 -16.72 -7.35
N THR A 390 -7.31 -16.18 -6.86
CA THR A 390 -7.41 -15.78 -5.46
C THR A 390 -7.37 -17.01 -4.53
N LEU A 391 -8.07 -18.09 -4.89
CA LEU A 391 -8.04 -19.36 -4.16
C LEU A 391 -6.65 -20.01 -4.20
N LEU A 392 -6.00 -20.04 -5.35
CA LEU A 392 -4.66 -20.61 -5.49
C LEU A 392 -3.61 -19.83 -4.68
N LEU A 393 -3.80 -18.52 -4.48
CA LEU A 393 -2.87 -17.68 -3.75
C LEU A 393 -3.09 -17.63 -2.24
N LEU A 394 -4.23 -18.11 -1.71
CA LEU A 394 -4.50 -18.12 -0.27
C LEU A 394 -3.38 -18.87 0.49
N PRO A 395 -2.66 -18.25 1.45
CA PRO A 395 -1.51 -18.86 2.09
C PRO A 395 -1.92 -19.83 3.22
N THR A 396 -2.61 -20.93 2.89
CA THR A 396 -3.10 -21.89 3.90
C THR A 396 -1.99 -22.65 4.61
N ASP A 397 -0.75 -22.63 4.08
CA ASP A 397 0.46 -23.10 4.76
C ASP A 397 0.78 -22.32 6.04
N ARG A 398 0.20 -21.11 6.19
CA ARG A 398 0.45 -20.18 7.30
C ARG A 398 -0.79 -19.94 8.15
N LEU A 399 -1.90 -20.55 7.79
CA LEU A 399 -3.21 -20.35 8.40
C LEU A 399 -3.70 -21.67 9.00
N SER A 400 -4.16 -21.64 10.23
CA SER A 400 -4.84 -22.78 10.81
C SER A 400 -6.15 -23.04 10.07
N LYS A 401 -6.55 -24.30 9.99
CA LYS A 401 -7.79 -24.69 9.32
C LYS A 401 -9.04 -24.14 10.02
N GLU A 402 -9.09 -24.20 11.36
CA GLU A 402 -10.31 -24.02 12.14
C GLU A 402 -11.06 -22.70 11.85
N PRO A 403 -10.40 -21.52 11.82
CA PRO A 403 -11.09 -20.27 11.49
C PRO A 403 -11.66 -20.24 10.07
N LEU A 404 -11.01 -20.88 9.09
CA LEU A 404 -11.54 -20.96 7.73
C LEU A 404 -12.81 -21.82 7.67
N TYR A 405 -12.85 -22.95 8.38
CA TYR A 405 -14.06 -23.77 8.46
C TYR A 405 -15.18 -23.07 9.25
N GLU A 406 -14.87 -22.35 10.33
CA GLU A 406 -15.87 -21.56 11.06
C GLU A 406 -16.42 -20.40 10.20
N LEU A 407 -15.61 -19.81 9.32
CA LEU A 407 -16.10 -18.85 8.33
C LEU A 407 -17.11 -19.49 7.37
N ILE A 408 -16.85 -20.72 6.89
CA ILE A 408 -17.82 -21.46 6.07
C ILE A 408 -19.12 -21.70 6.84
N LYS A 409 -19.07 -22.05 8.14
CA LYS A 409 -20.27 -22.16 8.98
C LYS A 409 -21.00 -20.82 9.15
N GLY A 410 -20.28 -19.71 9.08
CA GLY A 410 -20.88 -18.37 9.05
C GLY A 410 -21.71 -18.14 7.78
N PHE A 411 -21.21 -18.59 6.63
CA PHE A 411 -21.97 -18.58 5.39
C PHE A 411 -23.17 -19.53 5.43
N GLU A 412 -23.03 -20.72 6.03
CA GLU A 412 -24.16 -21.64 6.23
C GLU A 412 -25.29 -20.99 7.04
N MET A 413 -24.95 -20.27 8.12
CA MET A 413 -25.94 -19.49 8.88
C MET A 413 -26.64 -18.45 7.99
N ASP A 414 -25.92 -17.77 7.10
CA ASP A 414 -26.48 -16.74 6.23
C ASP A 414 -27.51 -17.32 5.21
N LEU A 415 -27.35 -18.59 4.83
CA LEU A 415 -28.27 -19.27 3.92
C LEU A 415 -29.61 -19.67 4.54
N ASP A 416 -29.74 -19.56 5.87
CA ASP A 416 -31.00 -19.80 6.59
C ASP A 416 -31.92 -18.57 6.55
N PHE A 417 -31.45 -17.40 6.10
CA PHE A 417 -32.32 -16.26 5.83
C PHE A 417 -33.17 -16.52 4.57
N SER A 418 -34.46 -16.24 4.68
CA SER A 418 -35.39 -16.40 3.55
C SER A 418 -36.59 -15.46 3.66
N THR A 419 -37.40 -15.39 2.61
CA THR A 419 -38.66 -14.61 2.60
C THR A 419 -39.66 -15.08 3.67
N THR A 420 -39.58 -16.33 4.11
CA THR A 420 -40.43 -16.91 5.16
C THR A 420 -39.76 -16.91 6.55
N GLN A 421 -38.44 -16.68 6.61
CA GLN A 421 -37.66 -16.57 7.84
C GLN A 421 -36.73 -15.35 7.78
N LEU A 422 -37.31 -14.16 7.97
CA LEU A 422 -36.61 -12.88 7.80
C LEU A 422 -35.47 -12.65 8.82
N THR A 423 -35.57 -13.23 10.02
CA THR A 423 -34.48 -13.20 11.03
C THR A 423 -33.56 -14.42 10.95
N GLY A 424 -33.86 -15.38 10.05
CA GLY A 424 -33.08 -16.58 9.78
C GLY A 424 -32.54 -17.26 11.05
N PRO A 425 -31.20 -17.41 11.19
CA PRO A 425 -30.57 -18.06 12.34
C PRO A 425 -30.56 -17.19 13.61
N ILE A 426 -30.87 -15.90 13.54
CA ILE A 426 -30.71 -14.96 14.65
C ILE A 426 -31.99 -14.93 15.50
N LYS A 427 -31.98 -15.63 16.64
CA LYS A 427 -33.11 -15.69 17.57
C LYS A 427 -32.89 -14.86 18.83
N SER A 428 -31.62 -14.62 19.16
CA SER A 428 -31.18 -13.96 20.37
C SER A 428 -29.90 -13.13 20.15
N GLU A 429 -29.51 -12.34 21.14
CA GLU A 429 -28.24 -11.60 21.11
C GLU A 429 -27.00 -12.53 21.01
N PRO A 430 -26.93 -13.66 21.75
CA PRO A 430 -25.85 -14.65 21.56
C PRO A 430 -25.74 -15.24 20.14
N ASP A 431 -26.86 -15.41 19.42
CA ASP A 431 -26.81 -15.90 18.04
C ASP A 431 -26.15 -14.86 17.11
N LEU A 432 -26.38 -13.57 17.38
CA LEU A 432 -25.73 -12.47 16.66
C LEU A 432 -24.24 -12.36 17.00
N ASP A 433 -23.87 -12.55 18.28
CA ASP A 433 -22.47 -12.66 18.69
C ASP A 433 -21.77 -13.82 17.96
N LEU A 434 -22.43 -14.99 17.88
CA LEU A 434 -21.91 -16.17 17.19
C LEU A 434 -21.77 -15.94 15.68
N TYR A 435 -22.76 -15.31 15.04
CA TYR A 435 -22.66 -14.93 13.64
C TYR A 435 -21.45 -14.01 13.41
N GLY A 436 -21.29 -12.96 14.22
CA GLY A 436 -20.14 -12.05 14.16
C GLY A 436 -18.80 -12.75 14.40
N ALA A 437 -18.76 -13.70 15.32
CA ALA A 437 -17.58 -14.53 15.60
C ALA A 437 -17.18 -15.33 14.35
N ARG A 438 -18.14 -15.94 13.65
CA ARG A 438 -17.89 -16.76 12.46
C ARG A 438 -17.50 -15.96 11.23
N VAL A 439 -18.20 -14.86 10.91
CA VAL A 439 -17.98 -14.13 9.65
C VAL A 439 -16.87 -13.08 9.72
N ALA A 440 -16.53 -12.61 10.93
CA ALA A 440 -15.52 -11.56 11.12
C ALA A 440 -14.49 -11.88 12.21
N GLY A 441 -14.89 -12.51 13.32
CA GLY A 441 -13.97 -12.95 14.37
C GLY A 441 -12.90 -13.91 13.84
N THR A 442 -13.30 -14.91 13.04
CA THR A 442 -12.38 -15.84 12.36
C THR A 442 -11.40 -15.14 11.43
N VAL A 443 -11.86 -14.14 10.66
CA VAL A 443 -11.01 -13.37 9.74
C VAL A 443 -9.97 -12.57 10.53
N ALA A 444 -10.35 -12.00 11.68
CA ALA A 444 -9.41 -11.33 12.57
C ALA A 444 -8.38 -12.31 13.14
N LEU A 445 -8.77 -13.53 13.53
CA LEU A 445 -7.83 -14.59 13.93
C LEU A 445 -6.81 -14.90 12.82
N LEU A 446 -7.26 -15.05 11.57
CA LEU A 446 -6.39 -15.30 10.42
C LEU A 446 -5.41 -14.14 10.17
N CYS A 447 -5.86 -12.89 10.31
CA CYS A 447 -4.98 -11.71 10.24
C CYS A 447 -3.87 -11.76 11.31
N ILE A 448 -4.22 -12.12 12.55
CA ILE A 448 -3.26 -12.21 13.66
C ILE A 448 -2.27 -13.37 13.45
N GLN A 449 -2.72 -14.50 12.91
CA GLN A 449 -1.84 -15.61 12.52
C GLN A 449 -0.81 -15.19 11.49
N LEU A 450 -1.22 -14.44 10.45
CA LEU A 450 -0.29 -13.91 9.46
C LEU A 450 0.74 -12.95 10.10
N VAL A 451 0.30 -12.08 11.03
CA VAL A 451 1.23 -11.20 11.75
C VAL A 451 2.26 -12.02 12.53
N MET A 452 1.84 -13.04 13.28
CA MET A 452 2.73 -13.89 14.07
C MET A 452 3.66 -14.75 13.21
N HIS A 453 3.20 -15.18 12.03
CA HIS A 453 4.03 -15.91 11.07
C HIS A 453 5.15 -15.02 10.51
N HIS A 454 4.84 -13.80 10.08
CA HIS A 454 5.83 -12.88 9.51
C HIS A 454 6.75 -12.26 10.55
N TYR A 455 6.32 -12.18 11.81
CA TYR A 455 7.08 -11.64 12.93
C TYR A 455 7.07 -12.62 14.11
N PRO A 456 7.86 -13.71 14.03
CA PRO A 456 7.94 -14.71 15.09
C PRO A 456 8.55 -14.14 16.37
N GLY A 457 8.34 -14.83 17.50
CA GLY A 457 8.84 -14.42 18.82
C GLY A 457 7.76 -13.94 19.79
N THR A 458 6.49 -14.08 19.44
CA THR A 458 5.37 -13.92 20.37
C THR A 458 5.25 -15.17 21.24
N ASP A 459 5.33 -15.01 22.56
CA ASP A 459 5.13 -16.11 23.52
C ASP A 459 3.68 -16.64 23.49
N GLU A 460 3.48 -17.90 23.91
CA GLU A 460 2.18 -18.58 23.80
C GLU A 460 1.05 -17.86 24.55
N ALA A 461 1.33 -17.34 25.76
CA ALA A 461 0.34 -16.64 26.57
C ALA A 461 -0.11 -15.34 25.89
N LYS A 462 0.83 -14.57 25.35
CA LYS A 462 0.56 -13.37 24.54
C LYS A 462 -0.17 -13.72 23.26
N ALA A 463 0.21 -14.79 22.59
CA ALA A 463 -0.47 -15.25 21.38
C ALA A 463 -1.95 -15.56 21.66
N LYS A 464 -2.25 -16.29 22.74
CA LYS A 464 -3.63 -16.57 23.17
C LYS A 464 -4.43 -15.28 23.44
N ARG A 465 -3.85 -14.30 24.14
CA ARG A 465 -4.50 -13.00 24.39
C ARG A 465 -4.77 -12.23 23.10
N LEU A 466 -3.78 -12.15 22.20
CA LEU A 466 -3.91 -11.49 20.91
C LEU A 466 -4.99 -12.14 20.04
N MET A 467 -5.08 -13.46 20.04
CA MET A 467 -6.11 -14.20 19.32
C MET A 467 -7.50 -13.93 19.91
N ALA A 468 -7.66 -14.00 21.23
CA ALA A 468 -8.93 -13.67 21.90
C ALA A 468 -9.37 -12.22 21.63
N ALA A 469 -8.45 -11.27 21.70
CA ALA A 469 -8.72 -9.87 21.39
C ALA A 469 -9.04 -9.67 19.90
N GLY A 470 -8.34 -10.34 19.00
CA GLY A 470 -8.63 -10.31 17.56
C GLY A 470 -10.04 -10.82 17.27
N HIS A 471 -10.44 -11.93 17.89
CA HIS A 471 -11.78 -12.49 17.78
C HIS A 471 -12.85 -11.47 18.22
N ASP A 472 -12.72 -10.88 19.41
CA ASP A 472 -13.63 -9.84 19.90
C ASP A 472 -13.67 -8.61 18.99
N MET A 473 -12.51 -8.16 18.50
CA MET A 473 -12.44 -7.05 17.54
C MET A 473 -13.21 -7.38 16.25
N GLY A 474 -13.09 -8.60 15.72
CA GLY A 474 -13.86 -9.02 14.55
C GLY A 474 -15.36 -8.93 14.78
N ILE A 475 -15.85 -9.36 15.94
CA ILE A 475 -17.26 -9.20 16.35
C ILE A 475 -17.63 -7.71 16.38
N ALA A 476 -16.80 -6.85 16.98
CA ALA A 476 -17.04 -5.40 17.03
C ALA A 476 -17.22 -4.80 15.64
N LEU A 477 -16.37 -5.19 14.68
CA LEU A 477 -16.44 -4.74 13.29
C LEU A 477 -17.71 -5.24 12.59
N GLN A 478 -18.17 -6.46 12.89
CA GLN A 478 -19.40 -6.98 12.30
C GLN A 478 -20.65 -6.27 12.83
N TYR A 479 -20.73 -5.99 14.13
CA TYR A 479 -21.80 -5.16 14.68
C TYR A 479 -21.84 -3.77 14.04
N THR A 480 -20.67 -3.17 13.77
CA THR A 480 -20.58 -1.89 13.03
C THR A 480 -21.10 -2.04 11.60
N ASN A 481 -20.79 -3.15 10.93
CA ASN A 481 -21.25 -3.43 9.57
C ASN A 481 -22.78 -3.53 9.52
N ILE A 482 -23.37 -4.33 10.40
CA ILE A 482 -24.83 -4.51 10.48
C ILE A 482 -25.53 -3.19 10.84
N ALA A 483 -24.99 -2.41 11.78
CA ALA A 483 -25.52 -1.09 12.13
C ALA A 483 -25.50 -0.10 10.96
N ARG A 484 -24.50 -0.21 10.08
CA ARG A 484 -24.35 0.62 8.87
C ARG A 484 -25.37 0.24 7.80
N ASP A 485 -25.62 -1.05 7.61
CA ASP A 485 -26.26 -1.60 6.41
C ASP A 485 -27.72 -2.07 6.64
N LEU A 486 -28.35 -1.75 7.78
CA LEU A 486 -29.74 -2.11 8.13
C LEU A 486 -30.75 -1.99 6.97
N GLY A 487 -30.71 -0.90 6.20
CA GLY A 487 -31.62 -0.68 5.07
C GLY A 487 -31.30 -1.56 3.86
N VAL A 488 -30.01 -1.78 3.57
CA VAL A 488 -29.55 -2.65 2.48
C VAL A 488 -29.90 -4.10 2.80
N ASP A 489 -29.63 -4.54 4.02
CA ASP A 489 -29.91 -5.91 4.48
C ASP A 489 -31.41 -6.20 4.46
N ALA A 490 -32.24 -5.24 4.92
CA ALA A 490 -33.69 -5.33 4.83
C ALA A 490 -34.19 -5.45 3.37
N GLY A 491 -33.56 -4.75 2.43
CA GLY A 491 -33.83 -4.87 1.00
C GLY A 491 -33.57 -6.28 0.47
N ASN A 492 -32.54 -6.95 1.00
CA ASN A 492 -32.18 -8.34 0.70
C ASN A 492 -32.97 -9.37 1.53
N LYS A 493 -34.01 -8.95 2.26
CA LYS A 493 -34.84 -9.81 3.13
C LYS A 493 -34.05 -10.46 4.27
N ARG A 494 -32.96 -9.82 4.73
CA ARG A 494 -32.16 -10.24 5.88
C ARG A 494 -32.36 -9.27 7.05
N VAL A 495 -32.72 -9.77 8.22
CA VAL A 495 -32.85 -8.99 9.46
C VAL A 495 -31.98 -9.60 10.54
N TYR A 496 -30.77 -9.06 10.70
CA TYR A 496 -29.83 -9.49 11.74
C TYR A 496 -30.19 -9.02 13.15
N ILE A 497 -31.22 -8.17 13.30
CA ILE A 497 -31.66 -7.69 14.62
C ILE A 497 -32.38 -8.83 15.36
N PRO A 498 -31.98 -9.17 16.60
CA PRO A 498 -32.66 -10.20 17.37
C PRO A 498 -34.16 -9.89 17.57
N PRO A 499 -35.07 -10.86 17.37
CA PRO A 499 -36.51 -10.67 17.57
C PRO A 499 -36.90 -10.06 18.93
N PRO A 500 -36.27 -10.40 20.07
CA PRO A 500 -36.58 -9.74 21.35
C PRO A 500 -36.34 -8.23 21.33
N TRP A 501 -35.35 -7.74 20.56
CA TRP A 501 -35.07 -6.31 20.44
C TRP A 501 -36.14 -5.61 19.62
N LEU A 502 -36.55 -6.21 18.49
CA LEU A 502 -37.66 -5.70 17.69
C LEU A 502 -38.96 -5.61 18.51
N LYS A 503 -39.28 -6.68 19.25
CA LYS A 503 -40.48 -6.76 20.09
C LYS A 503 -40.50 -5.68 21.17
N SER A 504 -39.35 -5.34 21.77
CA SER A 504 -39.26 -4.27 22.78
C SER A 504 -39.68 -2.89 22.24
N LEU A 505 -39.61 -2.68 20.92
CA LEU A 505 -40.06 -1.46 20.25
C LEU A 505 -41.39 -1.63 19.51
N LYS A 506 -42.12 -2.72 19.79
CA LYS A 506 -43.38 -3.10 19.11
C LYS A 506 -43.20 -3.23 17.60
N LEU A 507 -42.11 -3.86 17.17
CA LEU A 507 -41.82 -4.19 15.77
C LEU A 507 -41.76 -5.71 15.58
N THR A 508 -42.21 -6.17 14.42
CA THR A 508 -41.88 -7.48 13.82
C THR A 508 -40.84 -7.28 12.71
N ALA A 509 -40.22 -8.37 12.25
CA ALA A 509 -39.27 -8.32 11.14
C ALA A 509 -39.91 -7.78 9.85
N GLU A 510 -41.16 -8.17 9.57
CA GLU A 510 -41.94 -7.69 8.42
C GLU A 510 -42.19 -6.18 8.53
N SER A 511 -42.64 -5.72 9.71
CA SER A 511 -42.89 -4.29 9.96
C SER A 511 -41.61 -3.45 9.90
N PHE A 512 -40.46 -4.05 10.25
CA PHE A 512 -39.16 -3.41 10.19
C PHE A 512 -38.72 -3.21 8.73
N ILE A 513 -38.84 -4.25 7.89
CA ILE A 513 -38.53 -4.14 6.46
C ILE A 513 -39.48 -3.17 5.77
N SER A 514 -40.79 -3.30 5.97
CA SER A 514 -41.78 -2.44 5.31
C SER A 514 -41.64 -0.99 5.76
N GLY A 515 -41.38 -0.74 7.05
CA GLY A 515 -41.13 0.59 7.59
C GLY A 515 -39.86 1.23 7.02
N LEU A 516 -38.77 0.47 6.86
CA LEU A 516 -37.53 0.96 6.23
C LEU A 516 -37.75 1.33 4.75
N ALA A 517 -38.49 0.51 4.01
CA ALA A 517 -38.85 0.80 2.62
C ALA A 517 -39.74 2.06 2.52
N ALA A 518 -40.79 2.15 3.33
CA ALA A 518 -41.70 3.31 3.33
C ALA A 518 -40.99 4.61 3.72
N SER A 519 -40.12 4.57 4.74
CA SER A 519 -39.35 5.73 5.20
C SER A 519 -38.32 6.21 4.18
N SER A 520 -37.85 5.32 3.30
CA SER A 520 -36.95 5.67 2.19
C SER A 520 -37.70 6.42 1.08
N SER A 521 -38.97 6.09 0.84
CA SER A 521 -39.81 6.72 -0.19
C SER A 521 -40.44 8.04 0.27
N ASN A 522 -40.77 8.19 1.56
CA ASN A 522 -41.37 9.40 2.10
C ASN A 522 -40.78 9.78 3.47
N PRO A 523 -39.58 10.40 3.51
CA PRO A 523 -38.82 10.61 4.75
C PRO A 523 -39.44 11.64 5.71
N SER A 524 -40.27 12.56 5.19
CA SER A 524 -40.77 13.73 5.91
C SER A 524 -42.14 13.53 6.59
N SER A 525 -42.72 12.32 6.54
CA SER A 525 -43.96 12.05 7.25
C SER A 525 -43.72 11.84 8.75
N ASP A 526 -44.65 12.27 9.61
CA ASP A 526 -44.56 12.09 11.07
C ASP A 526 -44.44 10.61 11.47
N SER A 527 -45.12 9.73 10.72
CA SER A 527 -45.04 8.28 10.90
C SER A 527 -43.65 7.73 10.57
N SER A 528 -43.03 8.23 9.48
CA SER A 528 -41.63 7.89 9.12
C SER A 528 -40.65 8.37 10.19
N SER A 529 -40.84 9.58 10.73
CA SER A 529 -39.99 10.12 11.79
C SER A 529 -40.03 9.27 13.07
N PHE A 530 -41.23 8.87 13.52
CA PHE A 530 -41.38 8.01 14.68
C PHE A 530 -40.79 6.61 14.45
N PHE A 531 -40.97 6.03 13.27
CA PHE A 531 -40.36 4.75 12.92
C PHE A 531 -38.83 4.83 12.87
N LEU A 532 -38.26 5.86 12.24
CA LEU A 532 -36.81 6.07 12.16
C LEU A 532 -36.17 6.25 13.54
N THR A 533 -36.90 6.82 14.50
CA THR A 533 -36.46 6.88 15.90
C THR A 533 -36.28 5.48 16.52
N LYS A 534 -37.20 4.55 16.24
CA LYS A 534 -37.06 3.14 16.67
C LYS A 534 -35.90 2.45 15.97
N VAL A 535 -35.72 2.69 14.67
CA VAL A 535 -34.57 2.16 13.91
C VAL A 535 -33.27 2.68 14.51
N ASP A 536 -33.20 3.97 14.87
CA ASP A 536 -32.01 4.52 15.50
C ASP A 536 -31.74 3.91 16.88
N ALA A 537 -32.77 3.68 17.70
CA ALA A 537 -32.60 2.96 18.97
C ALA A 537 -31.97 1.56 18.79
N LEU A 538 -32.40 0.80 17.76
CA LEU A 538 -31.78 -0.48 17.42
C LEU A 538 -30.34 -0.33 16.95
N ARG A 539 -30.07 0.70 16.11
CA ARG A 539 -28.72 1.03 15.65
C ARG A 539 -27.81 1.38 16.83
N GLN A 540 -28.24 2.22 17.76
CA GLN A 540 -27.46 2.56 18.95
C GLN A 540 -27.16 1.31 19.78
N ARG A 541 -28.14 0.41 19.94
CA ARG A 541 -27.92 -0.86 20.66
C ARG A 541 -26.88 -1.75 19.99
N LEU A 542 -26.90 -1.88 18.65
CA LEU A 542 -25.84 -2.58 17.91
C LEU A 542 -24.48 -1.91 18.11
N LEU A 543 -24.42 -0.58 18.06
CA LEU A 543 -23.19 0.18 18.25
C LEU A 543 -22.67 0.09 19.70
N ASP A 544 -23.54 0.03 20.70
CA ASP A 544 -23.15 -0.21 22.09
C ASP A 544 -22.49 -1.58 22.23
N ARG A 545 -23.05 -2.60 21.59
CA ARG A 545 -22.44 -3.94 21.56
C ARG A 545 -21.12 -3.96 20.80
N SER A 546 -21.02 -3.24 19.68
CA SER A 546 -19.77 -3.04 18.95
C SER A 546 -18.69 -2.43 19.84
N PHE A 547 -18.99 -1.34 20.54
CA PHE A 547 -18.03 -0.68 21.42
C PHE A 547 -17.67 -1.52 22.65
N LEU A 548 -18.58 -2.36 23.16
CA LEU A 548 -18.25 -3.30 24.24
C LEU A 548 -17.11 -4.25 23.84
N PHE A 549 -17.18 -4.87 22.66
CA PHE A 549 -16.13 -5.76 22.17
C PHE A 549 -14.86 -5.01 21.78
N TYR A 550 -14.99 -3.83 21.16
CA TYR A 550 -13.85 -2.98 20.83
C TYR A 550 -13.07 -2.55 22.10
N ASP A 551 -13.77 -2.08 23.14
CA ASP A 551 -13.13 -1.61 24.38
C ASP A 551 -12.40 -2.76 25.10
N ARG A 552 -12.89 -4.01 24.99
CA ARG A 552 -12.23 -5.21 25.53
C ARG A 552 -10.96 -5.60 24.78
N SER A 553 -10.87 -5.29 23.50
CA SER A 553 -9.83 -5.82 22.59
C SER A 553 -8.78 -4.80 22.18
N VAL A 554 -9.10 -3.51 22.13
CA VAL A 554 -8.24 -2.48 21.53
C VAL A 554 -6.87 -2.35 22.20
N ALA A 555 -6.78 -2.55 23.52
CA ALA A 555 -5.52 -2.46 24.24
C ALA A 555 -4.52 -3.55 23.82
N ALA A 556 -4.99 -4.73 23.43
CA ALA A 556 -4.14 -5.85 23.01
C ALA A 556 -3.39 -5.56 21.71
N ILE A 557 -3.85 -4.59 20.89
CA ILE A 557 -3.13 -4.17 19.69
C ILE A 557 -1.70 -3.73 20.04
N GLU A 558 -1.49 -3.13 21.22
CA GLU A 558 -0.16 -2.68 21.65
C GLU A 558 0.79 -3.85 22.00
N GLU A 559 0.28 -5.07 22.18
CA GLU A 559 1.09 -6.28 22.34
C GLU A 559 1.58 -6.85 21.01
N LEU A 560 1.10 -6.35 19.86
CA LEU A 560 1.57 -6.79 18.54
C LEU A 560 3.04 -6.40 18.28
N PRO A 561 3.73 -7.15 17.41
CA PRO A 561 5.02 -6.74 16.86
C PRO A 561 5.00 -5.30 16.34
N ALA A 562 6.09 -4.57 16.57
CA ALA A 562 6.16 -3.12 16.29
C ALA A 562 5.82 -2.79 14.83
N GLU A 563 6.23 -3.65 13.91
CA GLU A 563 6.02 -3.54 12.47
C GLU A 563 4.54 -3.68 12.06
N ALA A 564 3.75 -4.46 12.81
CA ALA A 564 2.33 -4.71 12.52
C ALA A 564 1.38 -3.86 13.36
N ARG A 565 1.84 -3.33 14.49
CA ARG A 565 1.03 -2.58 15.46
C ARG A 565 0.37 -1.35 14.87
N ALA A 566 1.15 -0.42 14.34
CA ALA A 566 0.60 0.84 13.82
C ALA A 566 -0.33 0.60 12.61
N PRO A 567 0.01 -0.28 11.64
CA PRO A 567 -0.92 -0.67 10.59
C PRO A 567 -2.23 -1.30 11.10
N MET A 568 -2.16 -2.14 12.13
CA MET A 568 -3.35 -2.74 12.73
C MET A 568 -4.25 -1.70 13.40
N ARG A 569 -3.67 -0.72 14.11
CA ARG A 569 -4.44 0.43 14.63
C ARG A 569 -5.18 1.14 13.51
N VAL A 570 -4.49 1.44 12.40
CA VAL A 570 -5.10 2.13 11.25
C VAL A 570 -6.27 1.32 10.70
N ALA A 571 -6.13 0.00 10.56
CA ALA A 571 -7.20 -0.87 10.07
C ALA A 571 -8.44 -0.84 10.97
N VAL A 572 -8.24 -1.04 12.28
CA VAL A 572 -9.31 -1.03 13.29
C VAL A 572 -9.97 0.35 13.35
N GLU A 573 -9.20 1.41 13.54
CA GLU A 573 -9.73 2.76 13.76
C GLU A 573 -10.38 3.35 12.52
N SER A 574 -9.89 3.03 11.32
CA SER A 574 -10.53 3.45 10.07
C SER A 574 -11.92 2.85 9.93
N TYR A 575 -12.14 1.66 10.47
CA TYR A 575 -13.45 0.99 10.45
C TYR A 575 -14.33 1.45 11.61
N MET A 576 -13.79 1.53 12.83
CA MET A 576 -14.52 2.05 14.01
C MET A 576 -14.91 3.52 13.86
N GLN A 577 -14.23 4.29 12.99
CA GLN A 577 -14.70 5.62 12.63
C GLN A 577 -16.10 5.59 11.98
N ILE A 578 -16.47 4.53 11.26
CA ILE A 578 -17.83 4.34 10.73
C ILE A 578 -18.82 4.28 11.90
N ALA A 579 -18.55 3.48 12.92
CA ALA A 579 -19.38 3.39 14.13
C ALA A 579 -19.54 4.75 14.81
N ARG A 580 -18.46 5.54 14.89
CA ARG A 580 -18.49 6.89 15.47
C ARG A 580 -19.28 7.89 14.62
N GLU A 581 -19.29 7.76 13.29
CA GLU A 581 -20.16 8.59 12.44
C GLU A 581 -21.62 8.19 12.59
N LEU A 582 -21.93 6.89 12.70
CA LEU A 582 -23.30 6.39 12.85
C LEU A 582 -23.98 6.85 14.15
N ARG A 583 -23.20 7.22 15.19
CA ARG A 583 -23.73 7.82 16.42
C ARG A 583 -24.12 9.30 16.28
N ARG A 584 -23.68 9.97 15.21
CA ARG A 584 -23.97 11.40 15.02
C ARG A 584 -25.34 11.58 14.37
N PRO A 585 -26.14 12.57 14.81
CA PRO A 585 -27.38 12.91 14.12
C PRO A 585 -27.07 13.35 12.69
N GLY A 586 -27.90 12.93 11.73
CA GLY A 586 -27.79 13.33 10.32
C GLY A 586 -26.53 12.82 9.60
N PHE A 587 -26.03 11.64 9.96
CA PHE A 587 -24.83 11.08 9.34
C PHE A 587 -24.96 10.93 7.81
N ALA A 588 -23.85 11.13 7.10
CA ALA A 588 -23.84 11.13 5.63
C ALA A 588 -24.01 9.72 5.06
N VAL A 589 -24.95 9.58 4.12
CA VAL A 589 -25.26 8.33 3.41
C VAL A 589 -24.91 8.47 1.93
N LYS A 590 -24.30 7.43 1.35
CA LYS A 590 -24.08 7.32 -0.10
C LYS A 590 -24.54 5.93 -0.57
N ALA A 591 -25.41 5.90 -1.58
CA ALA A 591 -26.04 4.66 -2.08
C ALA A 591 -26.63 3.80 -0.95
N GLY A 592 -27.36 4.43 -0.01
CA GLY A 592 -28.00 3.74 1.11
C GLY A 592 -27.09 3.33 2.27
N ARG A 593 -25.78 3.57 2.20
CA ARG A 593 -24.82 3.21 3.26
C ARG A 593 -24.19 4.42 3.90
N ALA A 594 -24.00 4.42 5.22
CA ALA A 594 -23.26 5.49 5.89
C ALA A 594 -21.79 5.51 5.42
N THR A 595 -21.23 6.70 5.19
CA THR A 595 -19.87 6.84 4.68
C THR A 595 -19.03 7.84 5.46
N VAL A 596 -17.74 7.51 5.60
CA VAL A 596 -16.73 8.44 6.14
C VAL A 596 -16.13 9.23 4.97
N PRO A 597 -16.05 10.57 5.04
CA PRO A 597 -15.37 11.38 4.04
C PRO A 597 -13.89 11.02 3.87
N ALA A 598 -13.31 11.24 2.68
CA ALA A 598 -11.94 10.85 2.38
C ALA A 598 -10.90 11.54 3.29
N TRP A 599 -11.02 12.86 3.48
CA TRP A 599 -10.13 13.62 4.36
C TRP A 599 -10.17 13.09 5.81
N LYS A 600 -11.34 12.67 6.28
CA LYS A 600 -11.51 12.16 7.66
C LYS A 600 -10.88 10.78 7.83
N ARG A 601 -10.96 9.92 6.81
CA ARG A 601 -10.22 8.64 6.80
C ARG A 601 -8.72 8.86 6.88
N VAL A 602 -8.19 9.78 6.06
CA VAL A 602 -6.76 10.13 6.07
C VAL A 602 -6.37 10.71 7.42
N TRP A 603 -7.18 11.60 8.00
CA TRP A 603 -6.92 12.22 9.29
C TRP A 603 -6.95 11.21 10.46
N VAL A 604 -7.87 10.24 10.44
CA VAL A 604 -7.90 9.16 11.44
C VAL A 604 -6.66 8.27 11.29
N ALA A 605 -6.35 7.81 10.08
CA ALA A 605 -5.17 7.00 9.82
C ALA A 605 -3.88 7.72 10.26
N TRP A 606 -3.77 9.01 9.93
CA TRP A 606 -2.64 9.85 10.33
C TRP A 606 -2.54 10.00 11.86
N GLY A 607 -3.67 10.28 12.52
CA GLY A 607 -3.72 10.43 13.97
C GLY A 607 -3.34 9.15 14.72
N THR A 608 -3.74 7.99 14.20
CA THR A 608 -3.47 6.68 14.83
C THR A 608 -2.03 6.22 14.61
N LEU A 609 -1.43 6.53 13.46
CA LEU A 609 0.00 6.33 13.24
C LEU A 609 0.84 7.20 14.18
N SER A 610 0.40 8.43 14.44
CA SER A 610 1.10 9.40 15.31
C SER A 610 0.97 9.09 16.82
N GLY A 611 0.43 7.93 17.20
CA GLY A 611 0.34 7.50 18.60
C GLY A 611 -0.74 8.21 19.42
N ARG A 612 -1.74 8.84 18.79
CA ARG A 612 -2.89 9.36 19.56
C ARG A 612 -3.57 8.19 20.29
N PRO A 613 -3.86 8.34 21.60
CA PRO A 613 -4.37 7.24 22.41
C PRO A 613 -5.66 6.66 21.82
N MET A 614 -5.70 5.33 21.73
CA MET A 614 -6.88 4.57 21.35
C MET A 614 -7.84 4.54 22.54
N GLY A 615 -8.96 5.24 22.43
CA GLY A 615 -9.97 5.29 23.47
C GLY A 615 -11.15 6.15 23.06
N ARG A 616 -12.31 5.91 23.70
CA ARG A 616 -13.50 6.75 23.57
C ARG A 616 -13.07 8.22 23.63
N ARG A 617 -13.32 8.98 22.56
CA ARG A 617 -13.56 10.41 22.69
C ARG A 617 -14.75 10.54 23.63
N LYS A 618 -14.49 10.71 24.93
CA LYS A 618 -15.50 11.16 25.87
C LYS A 618 -15.89 12.57 25.42
N GLY A 619 -17.13 12.72 24.97
CA GLY A 619 -17.72 14.00 24.54
C GLY A 619 -17.59 14.26 23.05
N VAL A 620 -18.59 13.83 22.27
CA VAL A 620 -19.57 14.71 21.59
C VAL A 620 -20.88 13.94 21.51
#